data_AF-A0A7Y4TKP6-F1
#
_entry.id   AF-A0A7Y4TKP6-F1
#
_cell.length_a   1.000
_cell.length_b   1.000
_cell.length_c   1.000
_cell.angle_alpha   90.00
_cell.angle_beta   90.00
_cell.angle_gamma   90.00
#
_symmetry.space_group_name_H-M   'P 1'
#
loop_
_entity.id
_entity.type
_entity.pdbx_description
1 polymer ?
#
loop_
_entity_poly.entity_id
_entity_poly.type
_entity_poly.pdbx_seq_one_letter_code
_entity_poly.pdbx_strand_id
1 'polypeptide(L)'
;MGSVRILTFFSILILAATIPTAAQRTRKPVPRPTPRPTPKTTTPPVNPVVAAAKQLVANQLANVNLFVDKMGPIATSIETIDKDAKAKRVKKEIIDSNEANKKKLIVAIRGMRESLVSLESDFRTKPQLTRYLVQIQGISDLSARSVDSAVAGNFLASKDPLRQVAQKLSDTMAVLPK
;
A
#
# COMPACT_ATOMS: atom_id res chain seq x y z
N MET A 1 -12.53 -39.24 37.01
CA MET A 1 -13.52 -38.27 36.48
C MET A 1 -12.97 -37.81 35.13
N GLY A 2 -13.37 -38.40 34.00
CA GLY A 2 -14.65 -38.12 33.32
C GLY A 2 -14.58 -36.69 32.75
N SER A 3 -14.58 -36.41 31.44
CA SER A 3 -15.29 -37.07 30.36
C SER A 3 -14.72 -36.68 28.98
N VAL A 4 -14.74 -37.65 28.06
CA VAL A 4 -14.73 -37.50 26.60
C VAL A 4 -16.01 -36.76 26.16
N ARG A 5 -16.01 -36.05 25.02
CA ARG A 5 -17.11 -36.05 23.99
C ARG A 5 -16.78 -35.16 22.76
N ILE A 6 -16.58 -35.77 21.58
CA ILE A 6 -17.50 -35.79 20.39
C ILE A 6 -17.31 -34.53 19.52
N LEU A 7 -16.64 -34.55 18.36
CA LEU A 7 -16.84 -35.24 17.07
C LEU A 7 -18.09 -34.78 16.27
N THR A 8 -17.85 -34.48 14.98
CA THR A 8 -18.80 -34.38 13.83
C THR A 8 -19.66 -33.11 13.77
N PHE A 9 -19.82 -32.42 12.63
CA PHE A 9 -20.31 -32.94 11.35
C PHE A 9 -19.82 -32.14 10.11
N PHE A 10 -19.32 -32.89 9.12
CA PHE A 10 -19.40 -32.56 7.69
C PHE A 10 -20.80 -32.98 7.22
N SER A 11 -21.56 -32.09 6.56
CA SER A 11 -22.76 -32.50 5.80
C SER A 11 -22.96 -31.63 4.58
N ILE A 12 -22.95 -32.32 3.44
CA ILE A 12 -23.32 -31.89 2.09
C ILE A 12 -24.86 -31.84 2.00
N LEU A 13 -25.43 -30.85 1.31
CA LEU A 13 -26.71 -31.07 0.63
C LEU A 13 -26.84 -30.20 -0.64
N ILE A 14 -26.80 -30.88 -1.78
CA ILE A 14 -27.24 -30.44 -3.10
C ILE A 14 -28.69 -30.92 -3.25
N LEU A 15 -29.66 -30.08 -3.65
CA LEU A 15 -30.64 -30.37 -4.74
C LEU A 15 -31.73 -29.28 -4.93
N ALA A 16 -31.89 -28.91 -6.21
CA ALA A 16 -33.13 -28.75 -7.00
C ALA A 16 -34.27 -27.76 -6.61
N ALA A 17 -34.39 -26.74 -7.48
CA ALA A 17 -35.54 -26.39 -8.35
C ALA A 17 -36.97 -26.25 -7.79
N THR A 18 -37.61 -25.10 -8.08
CA THR A 18 -38.85 -25.00 -8.90
C THR A 18 -39.12 -23.53 -9.30
N ILE A 19 -39.36 -23.28 -10.59
CA ILE A 19 -39.95 -22.04 -11.13
C ILE A 19 -41.36 -22.42 -11.58
N PRO A 20 -42.39 -21.64 -11.20
CA PRO A 20 -43.32 -21.18 -12.24
C PRO A 20 -43.87 -19.78 -11.94
N THR A 21 -43.82 -18.84 -12.89
CA THR A 21 -44.82 -17.76 -12.89
C THR A 21 -45.10 -17.25 -14.31
N ALA A 22 -46.33 -17.58 -14.73
CA ALA A 22 -47.28 -16.89 -15.61
C ALA A 22 -46.80 -16.11 -16.85
N ALA A 23 -47.30 -16.57 -17.99
CA ALA A 23 -47.40 -15.85 -19.24
C ALA A 23 -48.25 -14.57 -19.11
N GLN A 24 -47.76 -13.45 -19.66
CA GLN A 24 -48.57 -12.27 -19.97
C GLN A 24 -48.51 -11.94 -21.47
N ARG A 25 -49.71 -11.70 -22.01
CA ARG A 25 -50.04 -11.40 -23.41
C ARG A 25 -49.38 -10.11 -23.93
N THR A 26 -48.76 -10.25 -25.10
CA THR A 26 -48.65 -9.33 -26.24
C THR A 26 -49.22 -7.90 -26.10
N ARG A 27 -48.32 -6.91 -26.25
CA ARG A 27 -48.58 -5.66 -26.99
C ARG A 27 -47.44 -5.47 -28.00
N LYS A 28 -47.80 -5.28 -29.28
CA LYS A 28 -46.86 -4.99 -30.38
C LYS A 28 -46.20 -3.62 -30.17
N PRO A 29 -44.86 -3.49 -30.16
CA PRO A 29 -44.20 -2.19 -30.18
C PRO A 29 -44.17 -1.60 -31.59
N VAL A 30 -44.42 -0.30 -31.68
CA VAL A 30 -44.25 0.56 -32.87
C VAL A 30 -42.77 0.57 -33.29
N PRO A 31 -42.42 0.61 -34.60
CA PRO A 31 -41.03 0.63 -35.04
C PRO A 31 -40.32 1.91 -34.56
N ARG A 32 -39.36 1.76 -33.66
CA ARG A 32 -38.46 2.85 -33.23
C ARG A 32 -37.28 2.93 -34.21
N PRO A 33 -36.87 4.13 -34.67
CA PRO A 33 -35.69 4.27 -35.53
C PRO A 33 -34.46 3.68 -34.85
N THR A 34 -33.73 2.83 -35.58
CA THR A 34 -32.45 2.25 -35.18
C THR A 34 -31.48 3.36 -34.75
N PRO A 35 -30.93 3.34 -33.52
CA PRO A 35 -29.86 4.25 -33.15
C PRO A 35 -28.64 3.95 -34.03
N ARG A 36 -28.13 4.99 -34.69
CA ARG A 36 -26.83 4.96 -35.38
C ARG A 36 -25.77 4.46 -34.39
N PRO A 37 -24.94 3.45 -34.73
CA PRO A 37 -23.91 2.99 -33.81
C PRO A 37 -22.94 4.14 -33.54
N THR A 38 -22.96 4.64 -32.30
CA THR A 38 -21.94 5.55 -31.79
C THR A 38 -20.60 4.79 -31.84
N PRO A 39 -19.54 5.39 -32.40
CA PRO A 39 -18.22 4.77 -32.35
C PRO A 39 -17.85 4.58 -30.88
N LYS A 40 -17.71 3.32 -30.44
CA LYS A 40 -17.09 3.01 -29.16
C LYS A 40 -15.68 3.57 -29.25
N THR A 41 -15.41 4.66 -28.51
CA THR A 41 -14.05 5.10 -28.22
C THR A 41 -13.34 3.93 -27.55
N THR A 42 -12.70 3.10 -28.37
CA THR A 42 -12.01 1.90 -27.91
C THR A 42 -10.68 2.41 -27.40
N THR A 43 -10.64 2.78 -26.12
CA THR A 43 -9.37 3.01 -25.44
C THR A 43 -8.50 1.79 -25.71
N PRO A 44 -7.27 1.95 -26.23
CA PRO A 44 -6.38 0.82 -26.44
C PRO A 44 -6.26 0.00 -25.14
N PRO A 45 -6.27 -1.34 -25.21
CA PRO A 45 -6.11 -2.16 -24.01
C PRO A 45 -4.80 -1.81 -23.33
N VAL A 46 -4.87 -1.39 -22.07
CA VAL A 46 -3.68 -1.08 -21.26
C VAL A 46 -2.89 -2.37 -21.08
N ASN A 47 -1.57 -2.29 -21.27
CA ASN A 47 -0.70 -3.43 -21.04
C ASN A 47 -0.87 -3.95 -19.60
N PRO A 48 -1.12 -5.26 -19.39
CA PRO A 48 -1.41 -5.80 -18.06
C PRO A 48 -0.27 -5.61 -17.06
N VAL A 49 0.99 -5.58 -17.52
CA VAL A 49 2.17 -5.28 -16.68
C VAL A 49 2.10 -3.85 -16.15
N VAL A 50 1.68 -2.90 -17.00
CA VAL A 50 1.55 -1.49 -16.63
C VAL A 50 0.38 -1.28 -15.67
N ALA A 51 -0.74 -1.97 -15.89
CA ALA A 51 -1.87 -1.94 -14.96
C ALA A 51 -1.51 -2.50 -13.57
N ALA A 52 -0.79 -3.63 -13.53
CA ALA A 52 -0.30 -4.21 -12.28
C ALA A 52 0.69 -3.27 -11.57
N ALA A 53 1.64 -2.68 -12.31
CA ALA A 53 2.59 -1.72 -11.75
C ALA A 53 1.89 -0.51 -11.14
N LYS A 54 0.85 0.01 -11.79
CA LYS A 54 0.04 1.11 -11.25
C LYS A 54 -0.61 0.75 -9.93
N GLN A 55 -1.17 -0.46 -9.80
CA GLN A 55 -1.71 -0.90 -8.52
C GLN A 55 -0.62 -0.98 -7.44
N LEU A 56 0.57 -1.47 -7.78
CA LEU A 56 1.70 -1.52 -6.84
C LEU A 56 2.14 -0.13 -6.39
N VAL A 57 2.26 0.83 -7.32
CA VAL A 57 2.60 2.23 -6.99
C VAL A 57 1.53 2.84 -6.10
N ALA A 58 0.25 2.64 -6.40
CA ALA A 58 -0.87 3.15 -5.59
C ALA A 58 -0.84 2.58 -4.17
N ASN A 59 -0.66 1.27 -4.03
CA ASN A 59 -0.56 0.60 -2.73
C ASN A 59 0.65 1.14 -1.96
N GLN A 60 1.80 1.28 -2.61
CA GLN A 60 3.01 1.76 -1.97
C GLN A 60 2.89 3.22 -1.54
N LEU A 61 2.24 4.07 -2.33
CA LEU A 61 1.96 5.46 -1.97
C LEU A 61 1.11 5.53 -0.70
N ALA A 62 0.04 4.73 -0.63
CA ALA A 62 -0.80 4.65 0.56
C ALA A 62 -0.02 4.16 1.79
N ASN A 63 0.80 3.12 1.63
CA ASN A 63 1.64 2.58 2.70
C ASN A 63 2.65 3.60 3.22
N VAL A 64 3.34 4.32 2.32
CA VAL A 64 4.33 5.35 2.70
C VAL A 64 3.65 6.50 3.45
N ASN A 65 2.51 7.00 2.96
CA ASN A 65 1.78 8.08 3.64
C ASN A 65 1.35 7.66 5.04
N LEU A 66 0.69 6.51 5.16
CA LEU A 66 0.25 5.98 6.44
C LEU A 66 1.42 5.78 7.42
N PHE A 67 2.55 5.28 6.90
CA PHE A 67 3.76 5.07 7.68
C PHE A 67 4.33 6.40 8.20
N VAL A 68 4.48 7.40 7.34
CA VAL A 68 5.01 8.73 7.70
C VAL A 68 4.12 9.42 8.74
N ASP A 69 2.79 9.31 8.60
CA ASP A 69 1.83 9.89 9.53
C ASP A 69 1.94 9.27 10.92
N LYS A 70 2.00 7.93 10.99
CA LYS A 70 2.16 7.20 12.26
C LYS A 70 3.55 7.39 12.87
N MET A 71 4.59 7.49 12.04
CA MET A 71 5.97 7.67 12.49
C MET A 71 6.18 9.02 13.19
N GLY A 72 5.45 10.06 12.80
CA GLY A 72 5.63 11.42 13.33
C GLY A 72 5.61 11.53 14.86
N PRO A 73 4.47 11.23 15.50
CA PRO A 73 4.36 11.31 16.95
C PRO A 73 5.34 10.39 17.69
N ILE A 74 5.61 9.20 17.13
CA ILE A 74 6.54 8.23 17.71
C ILE A 74 7.97 8.80 17.72
N ALA A 75 8.42 9.34 16.58
CA ALA A 75 9.74 9.94 16.45
C ALA A 75 9.92 11.13 17.40
N THR A 76 8.93 12.03 17.47
CA THR A 76 8.94 13.16 18.42
C THR A 76 9.05 12.67 19.87
N SER A 77 8.29 11.63 20.24
CA SER A 77 8.35 11.08 21.60
C SER A 77 9.72 10.48 21.91
N ILE A 78 10.33 9.77 20.96
CA ILE A 78 11.66 9.18 21.13
C ILE A 78 12.71 10.26 21.42
N GLU A 79 12.74 11.30 20.60
CA GLU A 79 13.72 12.38 20.73
C GLU A 79 13.49 13.24 22.00
N THR A 80 12.23 13.42 22.40
CA THR A 80 11.89 14.10 23.65
C THR A 80 12.41 13.32 24.86
N ILE A 81 12.16 12.00 24.91
CA ILE A 81 12.66 11.15 26.00
C ILE A 81 14.19 11.13 26.02
N ASP A 82 14.85 11.13 24.86
CA ASP A 82 16.32 11.22 24.79
C ASP A 82 16.87 12.53 25.37
N LYS A 83 16.19 13.63 25.09
CA LYS A 83 16.55 14.94 25.65
C LYS A 83 16.38 14.95 27.17
N ASP A 84 15.28 14.41 27.68
CA ASP A 84 15.01 14.34 29.11
C ASP A 84 15.96 13.36 29.82
N ALA A 85 16.35 12.27 29.17
CA ALA A 85 17.33 11.31 29.66
C ALA A 85 18.71 11.95 29.82
N LYS A 86 19.14 12.75 28.84
CA LYS A 86 20.38 13.55 28.94
C LYS A 86 20.32 14.56 30.09
N ALA A 87 19.13 15.09 30.39
CA ALA A 87 18.89 15.97 31.52
C ALA A 87 18.70 15.25 32.87
N LYS A 88 18.79 13.90 32.91
CA LYS A 88 18.53 13.05 34.10
C LYS A 88 17.13 13.25 34.69
N ARG A 89 16.13 13.56 33.86
CA ARG A 89 14.74 13.84 34.25
C ARG A 89 13.79 12.65 34.12
N VAL A 90 14.28 11.51 33.64
CA VAL A 90 13.49 10.29 33.42
C VAL A 90 14.15 9.09 34.10
N LYS A 91 13.31 8.15 34.54
CA LYS A 91 13.73 6.90 35.20
C LYS A 91 14.32 5.91 34.19
N LYS A 92 15.14 4.98 34.68
CA LYS A 92 15.83 3.98 33.85
C LYS A 92 14.87 3.15 32.99
N GLU A 93 13.72 2.79 33.54
CA GLU A 93 12.72 1.96 32.85
C GLU A 93 12.16 2.66 31.60
N ILE A 94 12.02 3.99 31.65
CA ILE A 94 11.57 4.81 30.51
C ILE A 94 12.66 4.86 29.44
N ILE A 95 13.93 4.99 29.86
CA ILE A 95 15.09 4.99 28.96
C ILE A 95 15.18 3.65 28.22
N ASP A 96 15.09 2.53 28.95
CA ASP A 96 15.18 1.19 28.37
C ASP A 96 14.03 0.92 27.38
N SER A 97 12.82 1.37 27.71
CA SER A 97 11.66 1.32 26.79
C SER A 97 11.88 2.19 25.55
N ASN A 98 12.49 3.37 25.70
CA ASN A 98 12.80 4.24 24.56
C ASN A 98 13.80 3.59 23.61
N GLU A 99 14.86 2.96 24.14
CA GLU A 99 15.83 2.20 23.35
C GLU A 99 15.18 1.05 22.57
N ALA A 100 14.19 0.37 23.16
CA ALA A 100 13.41 -0.64 22.44
C ALA A 100 12.58 -0.02 21.31
N ASN A 101 11.98 1.15 21.53
CA ASN A 101 11.20 1.87 20.50
C ASN A 101 12.07 2.34 19.35
N LYS A 102 13.28 2.85 19.61
CA LYS A 102 14.28 3.20 18.58
C LYS A 102 14.57 2.02 17.65
N LYS A 103 14.89 0.86 18.24
CA LYS A 103 15.17 -0.37 17.47
C LYS A 103 13.98 -0.80 16.61
N LYS A 104 12.77 -0.78 17.18
CA LYS A 104 11.53 -1.10 16.45
C LYS A 104 11.31 -0.15 15.28
N LEU A 105 11.51 1.16 15.49
CA LEU A 105 11.34 2.15 14.43
C LEU A 105 12.36 1.97 13.30
N ILE A 106 13.64 1.74 13.62
CA ILE A 106 14.68 1.46 12.61
C ILE A 106 14.31 0.23 11.78
N VAL A 107 13.86 -0.86 12.42
CA VAL A 107 13.44 -2.07 11.71
C VAL A 107 12.25 -1.78 10.79
N ALA A 108 11.27 -1.00 11.25
CA ALA A 108 10.12 -0.64 10.45
C ALA A 108 10.50 0.22 9.22
N ILE A 109 11.42 1.18 9.37
CA ILE A 109 11.94 1.98 8.25
C ILE A 109 12.72 1.10 7.25
N ARG A 110 13.49 0.12 7.73
CA ARG A 110 14.19 -0.85 6.86
C ARG A 110 13.22 -1.70 6.05
N GLY A 111 12.13 -2.19 6.65
CA GLY A 111 11.07 -2.90 5.92
C GLY A 111 10.41 -2.02 4.86
N MET A 112 10.19 -0.73 5.15
CA MET A 112 9.70 0.22 4.15
C MET A 112 10.68 0.36 2.99
N ARG A 113 11.98 0.51 3.27
CA ARG A 113 13.03 0.55 2.25
C ARG A 113 13.02 -0.70 1.37
N GLU A 114 12.92 -1.88 1.94
CA GLU A 114 12.89 -3.15 1.17
C GLU A 114 11.74 -3.16 0.15
N SER A 115 10.53 -2.76 0.55
CA SER A 115 9.39 -2.66 -0.35
C SER A 115 9.60 -1.64 -1.49
N LEU A 116 10.25 -0.51 -1.20
CA LEU A 116 10.54 0.54 -2.19
C LEU A 116 11.64 0.13 -3.16
N VAL A 117 12.68 -0.56 -2.68
CA VAL A 117 13.75 -1.12 -3.52
C VAL A 117 13.17 -2.14 -4.49
N SER A 118 12.28 -3.03 -4.02
CA SER A 118 11.60 -4.00 -4.87
C SER A 118 10.76 -3.32 -5.95
N LEU A 119 10.01 -2.27 -5.60
CA LEU A 119 9.19 -1.52 -6.55
C LEU A 119 10.04 -0.82 -7.61
N GLU A 120 11.15 -0.18 -7.23
CA GLU A 120 12.03 0.47 -8.20
C GLU A 120 12.73 -0.57 -9.11
N SER A 121 13.10 -1.73 -8.56
CA SER A 121 13.66 -2.84 -9.32
C SER A 121 12.70 -3.35 -10.39
N ASP A 122 11.40 -3.44 -10.09
CA ASP A 122 10.37 -3.80 -11.06
C ASP A 122 10.33 -2.84 -12.25
N PHE A 123 10.42 -1.52 -12.01
CA PHE A 123 10.44 -0.51 -13.06
C PHE A 123 11.72 -0.54 -13.90
N ARG A 124 12.84 -0.94 -13.30
CA ARG A 124 14.13 -1.10 -14.01
C ARG A 124 14.15 -2.36 -14.89
N THR A 125 13.59 -3.46 -14.40
CA THR A 125 13.76 -4.79 -15.02
C THR A 125 12.67 -5.16 -16.01
N LYS A 126 11.49 -4.53 -15.94
CA LYS A 126 10.37 -4.79 -16.85
C LYS A 126 10.40 -3.81 -18.04
N PRO A 127 10.62 -4.26 -19.29
CA PRO A 127 10.74 -3.38 -20.46
C PRO A 127 9.52 -2.48 -20.69
N GLN A 128 8.33 -2.94 -20.29
CA GLN A 128 7.08 -2.19 -20.42
C GLN A 128 7.02 -0.98 -19.47
N LEU A 129 7.86 -0.97 -18.42
CA LEU A 129 7.89 0.06 -17.39
C LEU A 129 9.03 1.07 -17.57
N THR A 130 9.99 0.81 -18.45
CA THR A 130 11.20 1.64 -18.63
C THR A 130 10.88 3.10 -18.91
N ARG A 131 9.83 3.39 -19.69
CA ARG A 131 9.38 4.77 -19.98
C ARG A 131 8.88 5.54 -18.74
N TYR A 132 8.48 4.85 -17.69
CA TYR A 132 8.00 5.44 -16.43
C TYR A 132 9.07 5.48 -15.34
N LEU A 133 10.21 4.80 -15.55
CA LEU A 133 11.31 4.72 -14.58
C LEU A 133 11.78 6.11 -14.13
N VAL A 134 11.81 7.09 -15.03
CA VAL A 134 12.25 8.47 -14.73
C VAL A 134 11.48 9.12 -13.58
N GLN A 135 10.21 8.76 -13.37
CA GLN A 135 9.39 9.33 -12.30
C GLN A 135 9.71 8.69 -10.94
N ILE A 136 9.89 7.38 -10.94
CA ILE A 136 10.08 6.60 -9.71
C ILE A 136 11.55 6.42 -9.31
N GLN A 137 12.50 6.67 -10.21
CA GLN A 137 13.92 6.46 -9.90
C GLN A 137 14.38 7.29 -8.69
N GLY A 138 15.25 6.70 -7.88
CA GLY A 138 15.83 7.29 -6.67
C GLY A 138 15.01 7.06 -5.39
N ILE A 139 13.86 6.37 -5.43
CA ILE A 139 13.11 6.05 -4.20
C ILE A 139 13.88 5.11 -3.27
N SER A 140 14.71 4.22 -3.82
CA SER A 140 15.64 3.37 -3.07
C SER A 140 16.70 4.18 -2.33
N ASP A 141 17.27 5.20 -2.96
CA ASP A 141 18.26 6.08 -2.32
C ASP A 141 17.62 6.97 -1.24
N LEU A 142 16.44 7.52 -1.51
CA LEU A 142 15.69 8.31 -0.53
C LEU A 142 15.33 7.46 0.70
N SER A 143 14.86 6.24 0.50
CA SER A 143 14.55 5.34 1.62
C SER A 143 15.81 4.87 2.36
N ALA A 144 16.96 4.73 1.68
CA ALA A 144 18.24 4.53 2.36
C ALA A 144 18.60 5.71 3.28
N ARG A 145 18.47 6.96 2.80
CA ARG A 145 18.72 8.17 3.62
C ARG A 145 17.79 8.26 4.84
N SER A 146 16.56 7.77 4.73
CA SER A 146 15.65 7.65 5.86
C SER A 146 16.20 6.68 6.92
N VAL A 147 16.66 5.50 6.48
CA VAL A 147 17.31 4.52 7.38
C VAL A 147 18.55 5.13 8.05
N ASP A 148 19.41 5.79 7.27
CA ASP A 148 20.65 6.39 7.79
C ASP A 148 20.36 7.46 8.85
N SER A 149 19.35 8.30 8.62
CA SER A 149 18.90 9.31 9.59
C SER A 149 18.42 8.67 10.89
N ALA A 150 17.61 7.60 10.81
CA ALA A 150 17.12 6.90 11.99
C ALA A 150 18.24 6.15 12.75
N VAL A 151 19.20 5.55 12.03
CA VAL A 151 20.37 4.92 12.64
C VAL A 151 21.28 5.95 13.32
N ALA A 152 21.38 7.17 12.78
CA ALA A 152 22.08 8.29 13.40
C ALA A 152 21.33 8.91 14.60
N GLY A 153 20.15 8.40 14.96
CA GLY A 153 19.33 8.91 16.06
C GLY A 153 18.46 10.13 15.71
N ASN A 154 18.43 10.54 14.44
CA ASN A 154 17.60 11.63 13.92
C ASN A 154 16.26 11.09 13.42
N PHE A 155 15.42 10.60 14.34
CA PHE A 155 14.16 9.92 14.02
C PHE A 155 13.14 10.85 13.36
N LEU A 156 13.05 12.11 13.80
CA LEU A 156 12.10 13.06 13.22
C LEU A 156 12.52 13.44 11.79
N ALA A 157 13.81 13.66 11.56
CA ALA A 157 14.37 13.97 10.24
C ALA A 157 14.27 12.80 9.26
N SER A 158 14.24 11.55 9.76
CA SER A 158 14.08 10.35 8.92
C SER A 158 12.78 10.32 8.10
N LYS A 159 11.80 11.18 8.44
CA LYS A 159 10.53 11.31 7.71
C LYS A 159 10.68 11.96 6.34
N ASP A 160 11.56 12.95 6.22
CA ASP A 160 11.56 13.83 5.05
C ASP A 160 11.95 13.10 3.76
N PRO A 161 12.93 12.18 3.75
CA PRO A 161 13.18 11.37 2.56
C PRO A 161 11.97 10.49 2.17
N LEU A 162 11.20 9.95 3.13
CA LEU A 162 10.00 9.17 2.84
C LEU A 162 8.85 10.02 2.31
N ARG A 163 8.75 11.29 2.71
CA ARG A 163 7.81 12.23 2.09
C ARG A 163 8.16 12.52 0.63
N GLN A 164 9.44 12.64 0.32
CA GLN A 164 9.90 12.77 -1.07
C GLN A 164 9.62 11.51 -1.89
N VAL A 165 9.71 10.32 -1.27
CA VAL A 165 9.26 9.07 -1.90
C VAL A 165 7.76 9.13 -2.21
N ALA A 166 6.92 9.56 -1.27
CA ALA A 166 5.48 9.69 -1.50
C ALA A 166 5.18 10.65 -2.68
N GLN A 167 5.89 11.77 -2.77
CA GLN A 167 5.76 12.68 -3.91
C GLN A 167 6.10 11.98 -5.24
N LYS A 168 7.23 11.29 -5.32
CA LYS A 168 7.63 10.54 -6.53
C LYS A 168 6.62 9.45 -6.93
N LEU A 169 6.05 8.74 -5.96
CA LEU A 169 5.02 7.74 -6.21
C LEU A 169 3.73 8.40 -6.74
N SER A 170 3.36 9.56 -6.21
CA SER A 170 2.25 10.37 -6.71
C SER A 170 2.49 10.86 -8.15
N ASP A 171 3.69 11.36 -8.45
CA ASP A 171 4.06 11.80 -9.80
C ASP A 171 4.05 10.63 -10.80
N THR A 172 4.48 9.44 -10.34
CA THR A 172 4.42 8.21 -11.13
C THR A 172 2.97 7.81 -11.43
N MET A 173 2.07 7.92 -10.45
CA MET A 173 0.64 7.67 -10.65
C MET A 173 0.00 8.61 -11.68
N ALA A 174 0.49 9.85 -11.77
CA ALA A 174 -0.03 10.84 -12.72
C ALA A 174 0.29 10.52 -14.18
N VAL A 175 1.39 9.79 -14.44
CA VAL A 175 1.83 9.44 -15.81
C VAL A 175 1.45 8.04 -16.25
N LEU A 176 1.08 7.15 -15.32
CA LEU A 176 0.64 5.80 -15.64
C LEU A 176 -0.76 5.83 -16.30
N PRO A 177 -1.00 5.02 -17.35
CA PRO A 177 -2.25 5.03 -18.10
C PRO A 177 -3.45 4.66 -17.22
N LYS A 178 -4.63 5.17 -17.59
CA LYS A 178 -5.87 4.96 -16.83
C LYS A 178 -6.32 3.52 -16.87
#